data_AF-A0A8T5V4L0-F1
#
_entry.id   AF-A0A8T5V4L0-F1
#
_cell.length_a   1.000
_cell.length_b   1.000
_cell.length_c   1.000
_cell.angle_alpha   90.00
_cell.angle_beta   90.00
_cell.angle_gamma   90.00
#
_symmetry.space_group_name_H-M   'P 1'
#
loop_
_entity.id
_entity.type
_entity.pdbx_description
1 polymer ?
#
loop_
_entity_poly.entity_id
_entity_poly.type
_entity_poly.pdbx_seq_one_letter_code
_entity_poly.pdbx_strand_id
1 'polypeptide(L)'
;MEELYINESNERVQIIEKMLTYKISLENSHGDLVEELNKHYNQINKSSTDDLNGFIDVEHVSYENPYEAYLITQIKIVEFLPHVIAEYIHKLNVGEDIDQVLELFELDVFHVKRDIYSDLSEWEILLDHITEERISEIICNPKGHGDLILKEIIWIKKYEEKLLKKGT
;
A
#
# COMPACT_ATOMS: atom_id res chain seq x y z
N MET A 1 25.30 30.20 -2.15
CA MET A 1 24.38 30.12 -1.00
C MET A 1 22.94 30.34 -1.45
N GLU A 2 22.66 31.37 -2.26
CA GLU A 2 21.34 31.56 -2.92
C GLU A 2 20.94 30.43 -3.89
N GLU A 3 21.85 29.93 -4.74
CA GLU A 3 21.52 28.84 -5.68
C GLU A 3 21.11 27.53 -5.00
N LEU A 4 21.72 27.21 -3.85
CA LEU A 4 21.36 26.02 -3.05
C LEU A 4 19.94 26.17 -2.47
N TYR A 5 19.62 27.37 -1.97
CA TYR A 5 18.32 27.66 -1.37
C TYR A 5 17.17 27.67 -2.41
N ILE A 6 17.44 28.16 -3.63
CA ILE A 6 16.48 28.13 -4.75
C ILE A 6 16.24 26.68 -5.21
N ASN A 7 17.28 25.85 -5.23
CA ASN A 7 17.15 24.46 -5.66
C ASN A 7 16.36 23.62 -4.64
N GLU A 8 16.65 23.77 -3.35
CA GLU A 8 15.93 23.08 -2.28
C GLU A 8 14.45 23.50 -2.20
N SER A 9 14.17 24.80 -2.39
CA SER A 9 12.79 25.28 -2.45
C SER A 9 12.02 24.72 -3.65
N ASN A 10 12.67 24.50 -4.80
CA ASN A 10 12.03 23.92 -5.97
C ASN A 10 11.80 22.41 -5.80
N GLU A 11 12.79 21.70 -5.24
CA GLU A 11 12.68 20.27 -4.90
C GLU A 11 11.53 20.01 -3.92
N ARG A 12 11.44 20.80 -2.84
CA ARG A 12 10.36 20.72 -1.84
C ARG A 12 8.98 20.85 -2.47
N VAL A 13 8.79 21.83 -3.36
CA VAL A 13 7.52 22.04 -4.07
C VAL A 13 7.17 20.81 -4.91
N GLN A 14 8.12 20.27 -5.66
CA GLN A 14 7.89 19.07 -6.49
C GLN A 14 7.55 17.83 -5.66
N ILE A 15 8.18 17.65 -4.49
CA ILE A 15 7.86 16.55 -3.58
C ILE A 15 6.43 16.71 -3.05
N ILE A 16 6.07 17.90 -2.56
CA ILE A 16 4.72 18.18 -2.05
C ILE A 16 3.68 17.92 -3.14
N GLU A 17 3.90 18.38 -4.37
CA GLU A 17 2.97 18.16 -5.50
C GLU A 17 2.78 16.68 -5.81
N LYS A 18 3.86 15.88 -5.81
CA LYS A 18 3.79 14.42 -6.01
C LYS A 18 3.02 13.74 -4.89
N MET A 19 3.31 14.09 -3.64
CA MET A 19 2.61 13.54 -2.48
C MET A 19 1.13 13.90 -2.51
N LEU A 20 0.78 15.15 -2.83
CA LEU A 20 -0.61 15.59 -2.94
C LEU A 20 -1.36 14.88 -4.07
N THR A 21 -0.71 14.73 -5.23
CA THR A 21 -1.27 13.98 -6.37
C THR A 21 -1.56 12.53 -5.99
N TYR A 22 -0.60 11.89 -5.31
CA TYR A 22 -0.78 10.51 -4.87
C TYR A 22 -1.88 10.38 -3.81
N LYS A 23 -1.94 11.29 -2.83
CA LYS A 23 -3.02 11.35 -1.84
C LYS A 23 -4.39 11.43 -2.51
N ILE A 24 -4.58 12.37 -3.44
CA ILE A 24 -5.85 12.55 -4.15
C ILE A 24 -6.20 11.29 -4.97
N SER A 25 -5.20 10.66 -5.60
CA SER A 25 -5.40 9.40 -6.32
C SER A 25 -5.94 8.29 -5.41
N LEU A 26 -5.44 8.18 -4.18
CA LEU A 26 -5.91 7.19 -3.20
C LEU A 26 -7.34 7.51 -2.73
N GLU A 27 -7.60 8.78 -2.41
CA GLU A 27 -8.94 9.21 -1.95
C GLU A 27 -10.01 8.96 -3.03
N ASN A 28 -9.66 9.17 -4.30
CA ASN A 28 -10.58 8.95 -5.42
C ASN A 28 -10.79 7.46 -5.73
N SER A 29 -9.82 6.57 -5.45
CA SER A 29 -9.93 5.16 -5.79
C SER A 29 -10.79 4.34 -4.80
N HIS A 30 -11.06 4.86 -3.60
CA HIS A 30 -11.82 4.14 -2.57
C HIS A 30 -13.20 3.69 -3.08
N GLY A 31 -13.96 4.59 -3.70
CA GLY A 31 -15.30 4.28 -4.21
C GLY A 31 -15.27 3.15 -5.26
N ASP A 32 -14.33 3.21 -6.18
CA ASP A 32 -14.15 2.23 -7.25
C ASP A 32 -13.77 0.85 -6.68
N LEU A 33 -12.85 0.80 -5.71
CA LEU A 33 -12.43 -0.44 -5.06
C LEU A 33 -13.57 -1.12 -4.30
N VAL A 34 -14.36 -0.34 -3.55
CA VAL A 34 -15.53 -0.86 -2.83
C VAL A 34 -16.61 -1.33 -3.79
N GLU A 35 -16.84 -0.62 -4.90
CA GLU A 35 -17.78 -1.05 -5.93
C GLU A 35 -17.33 -2.36 -6.59
N GLU A 36 -16.04 -2.49 -6.87
CA GLU A 36 -15.44 -3.70 -7.45
C GLU A 36 -15.55 -4.91 -6.52
N LEU A 37 -15.27 -4.74 -5.23
CA LEU A 37 -15.46 -5.79 -4.22
C LEU A 37 -16.93 -6.21 -4.11
N ASN A 38 -17.86 -5.24 -4.09
CA ASN A 38 -19.29 -5.52 -4.07
C ASN A 38 -19.75 -6.27 -5.33
N LYS A 39 -19.22 -5.91 -6.51
CA LYS A 39 -19.50 -6.65 -7.76
C LYS A 39 -19.02 -8.08 -7.67
N HIS A 40 -17.83 -8.32 -7.12
CA HIS A 40 -17.27 -9.65 -6.91
C HIS A 40 -18.20 -10.53 -6.06
N TYR A 41 -18.63 -10.04 -4.90
CA TYR A 41 -19.55 -10.78 -4.03
C TYR A 41 -20.91 -11.01 -4.66
N ASN A 42 -21.47 -10.02 -5.37
CA ASN A 42 -22.75 -10.20 -6.07
C ASN A 42 -22.67 -11.25 -7.19
N GLN A 43 -21.51 -11.43 -7.82
CA GLN A 43 -21.31 -12.49 -8.82
C GLN A 43 -21.25 -13.87 -8.16
N ILE A 44 -20.58 -13.99 -7.02
CA ILE A 44 -20.51 -15.22 -6.22
C ILE A 44 -21.91 -15.59 -5.70
N ASN A 45 -22.63 -14.63 -5.11
CA ASN A 45 -23.97 -14.85 -4.55
C ASN A 45 -25.03 -15.10 -5.62
N LYS A 46 -24.90 -14.57 -6.85
CA LYS A 46 -25.81 -14.96 -7.95
C LYS A 46 -25.67 -16.43 -8.38
N SER A 47 -24.58 -17.10 -8.02
CA SER A 47 -24.39 -18.54 -8.25
C SER A 47 -24.96 -19.42 -7.12
N SER A 48 -25.35 -18.82 -6.00
CA SER A 48 -25.90 -19.48 -4.82
C SER A 48 -27.23 -18.81 -4.45
N THR A 49 -28.35 -19.47 -4.76
CA THR A 49 -29.69 -18.98 -4.41
C THR A 49 -29.87 -18.96 -2.90
N ASP A 50 -29.49 -17.87 -2.24
CA ASP A 50 -30.04 -17.46 -0.95
C ASP A 50 -29.91 -15.94 -0.79
N ASP A 51 -31.07 -15.30 -0.58
CA ASP A 51 -31.23 -13.88 -0.34
C ASP A 51 -30.52 -13.48 0.95
N LEU A 52 -29.41 -12.74 0.84
CA LEU A 52 -28.85 -11.97 1.97
C LEU A 52 -28.78 -10.49 1.58
N ASN A 53 -29.83 -9.77 1.95
CA ASN A 53 -29.79 -8.33 2.17
C ASN A 53 -28.81 -8.04 3.32
N GLY A 54 -27.60 -7.57 3.01
CA GLY A 54 -26.67 -7.09 4.02
C GLY A 54 -25.34 -6.70 3.41
N PHE A 55 -24.92 -5.45 3.62
CA PHE A 55 -23.52 -5.07 3.46
C PHE A 55 -22.65 -6.12 4.18
N ILE A 56 -21.75 -6.77 3.45
CA ILE A 56 -20.84 -7.74 4.04
C ILE A 56 -19.80 -6.96 4.83
N ASP A 57 -19.77 -7.23 6.13
CA ASP A 57 -18.79 -6.69 7.06
C ASP A 57 -17.39 -7.12 6.60
N VAL A 58 -16.46 -6.17 6.45
CA VAL A 58 -15.08 -6.41 6.00
C VAL A 58 -14.29 -7.28 6.99
N GLU A 59 -14.93 -7.73 8.09
CA GLU A 59 -14.35 -8.59 9.12
C GLU A 59 -14.35 -10.09 8.76
N HIS A 60 -15.10 -10.56 7.75
CA HIS A 60 -15.12 -11.97 7.33
C HIS A 60 -14.44 -12.16 5.96
N VAL A 61 -13.12 -11.96 5.93
CA VAL A 61 -12.30 -12.03 4.71
C VAL A 61 -11.77 -13.43 4.49
N SER A 62 -11.98 -14.00 3.30
CA SER A 62 -11.23 -15.17 2.85
C SER A 62 -10.00 -14.73 2.08
N TYR A 63 -8.82 -14.93 2.67
CA TYR A 63 -7.54 -14.62 2.03
C TYR A 63 -7.08 -15.68 1.02
N GLU A 64 -7.88 -16.73 0.80
CA GLU A 64 -7.65 -17.78 -0.19
C GLU A 64 -7.81 -17.27 -1.62
N ASN A 65 -8.64 -16.23 -1.83
CA ASN A 65 -8.86 -15.62 -3.13
C ASN A 65 -7.89 -14.44 -3.34
N PRO A 66 -6.92 -14.53 -4.28
CA PRO A 66 -5.93 -13.49 -4.51
C PRO A 66 -6.53 -12.14 -4.91
N TYR A 67 -7.67 -12.16 -5.59
CA TYR A 67 -8.35 -10.94 -6.03
C TYR A 67 -9.05 -10.22 -4.88
N GLU A 68 -9.78 -10.96 -4.06
CA GLU A 68 -10.46 -10.43 -2.86
C GLU A 68 -9.45 -9.88 -1.85
N ALA A 69 -8.41 -10.66 -1.55
CA ALA A 69 -7.31 -10.24 -0.67
C ALA A 69 -6.65 -8.94 -1.17
N TYR A 70 -6.44 -8.82 -2.49
CA TYR A 70 -5.88 -7.61 -3.08
C TYR A 70 -6.82 -6.42 -2.91
N LEU A 71 -8.11 -6.55 -3.26
CA LEU A 71 -9.07 -5.45 -3.13
C LEU A 71 -9.17 -4.96 -1.69
N ILE A 72 -9.25 -5.88 -0.73
CA ILE A 72 -9.38 -5.55 0.70
C ILE A 72 -8.11 -4.85 1.21
N THR A 73 -6.92 -5.34 0.85
CA THR A 73 -5.68 -4.65 1.23
C THR A 73 -5.56 -3.29 0.59
N GLN A 74 -5.96 -3.11 -0.66
CA GLN A 74 -5.98 -1.79 -1.30
C GLN A 74 -6.99 -0.85 -0.62
N ILE A 75 -8.18 -1.33 -0.23
CA ILE A 75 -9.17 -0.55 0.52
C ILE A 75 -8.55 -0.06 1.83
N LYS A 76 -7.95 -0.96 2.63
CA LYS A 76 -7.26 -0.57 3.86
C LYS A 76 -6.16 0.47 3.58
N ILE A 77 -5.35 0.30 2.52
CA ILE A 77 -4.32 1.27 2.16
C ILE A 77 -4.92 2.66 1.90
N VAL A 78 -5.99 2.75 1.11
CA VAL A 78 -6.60 4.05 0.78
C VAL A 78 -7.31 4.68 1.97
N GLU A 79 -7.69 3.91 2.98
CA GLU A 79 -8.26 4.44 4.23
C GLU A 79 -7.17 5.04 5.15
N PHE A 80 -5.99 4.41 5.25
CA PHE A 80 -4.95 4.84 6.19
C PHE A 80 -3.91 5.79 5.59
N LEU A 81 -3.45 5.52 4.37
CA LEU A 81 -2.27 6.18 3.80
C LEU A 81 -2.47 7.68 3.48
N PRO A 82 -3.66 8.17 3.07
CA PRO A 82 -3.88 9.61 2.86
C PRO A 82 -3.60 10.47 4.09
N HIS A 83 -3.87 9.96 5.30
CA HIS A 83 -3.61 10.66 6.55
C HIS A 83 -2.12 10.82 6.80
N VAL A 84 -1.34 9.74 6.61
CA VAL A 84 0.13 9.79 6.69
C VAL A 84 0.68 10.80 5.69
N ILE A 85 0.25 10.72 4.42
CA ILE A 85 0.72 11.64 3.38
C ILE A 85 0.42 13.11 3.76
N ALA A 86 -0.77 13.39 4.31
CA ALA A 86 -1.14 14.74 4.74
C ALA A 86 -0.23 15.28 5.85
N GLU A 87 0.16 14.44 6.81
CA GLU A 87 1.11 14.82 7.87
C GLU A 87 2.46 15.21 7.28
N TYR A 88 3.01 14.42 6.37
CA TYR A 88 4.33 14.69 5.80
C TYR A 88 4.33 15.85 4.80
N ILE A 89 3.22 16.10 4.10
CA ILE A 89 3.01 17.36 3.36
C ILE A 89 3.07 18.55 4.33
N HIS A 90 2.47 18.46 5.52
CA HIS A 90 2.53 19.53 6.51
C HIS A 90 3.97 19.79 6.98
N LYS A 91 4.72 18.73 7.34
CA LYS A 91 6.14 18.83 7.73
C LYS A 91 6.98 19.54 6.67
N LEU A 92 6.79 19.18 5.39
CA LEU A 92 7.48 19.85 4.28
C LEU A 92 7.09 21.32 4.15
N ASN A 93 5.81 21.67 4.32
CA ASN A 93 5.33 23.05 4.22
C ASN A 93 5.86 23.96 5.34
N VAL A 94 6.08 23.42 6.55
CA VAL A 94 6.64 24.20 7.68
C VAL A 94 8.17 24.30 7.64
N GLY A 95 8.81 23.73 6.61
CA GLY A 95 10.23 23.86 6.35
C GLY A 95 11.12 22.82 7.04
N GLU A 96 10.58 21.67 7.45
CA GLU A 96 11.41 20.56 7.96
C GLU A 96 12.37 20.03 6.87
N ASP A 97 13.48 19.44 7.30
CA ASP A 97 14.51 18.89 6.40
C ASP A 97 13.95 17.82 5.46
N ILE A 98 14.24 17.92 4.16
CA ILE A 98 13.64 17.05 3.13
C ILE A 98 14.05 15.60 3.36
N ASP A 99 15.34 15.35 3.58
CA ASP A 99 15.87 13.98 3.71
C ASP A 99 15.29 13.30 4.95
N GLN A 100 15.24 14.02 6.08
CA GLN A 100 14.65 13.52 7.33
C GLN A 100 13.15 13.24 7.17
N VAL A 101 12.39 14.15 6.55
CA VAL A 101 10.95 13.95 6.31
C VAL A 101 10.74 12.72 5.44
N LEU A 102 11.50 12.56 4.36
CA LEU A 102 11.34 11.42 3.46
C LEU A 102 11.72 10.09 4.11
N GLU A 103 12.75 10.05 4.96
CA GLU A 103 13.11 8.84 5.71
C GLU A 103 12.00 8.43 6.69
N LEU A 104 11.45 9.40 7.44
CA LEU A 104 10.36 9.16 8.37
C LEU A 104 9.05 8.78 7.64
N PHE A 105 8.79 9.41 6.49
CA PHE A 105 7.66 9.05 5.64
C PHE A 105 7.74 7.60 5.16
N GLU A 106 8.91 7.16 4.69
CA GLU A 106 9.13 5.76 4.28
C GLU A 106 8.88 4.78 5.44
N LEU A 107 9.27 5.15 6.66
CA LEU A 107 9.06 4.35 7.86
C LEU A 107 7.57 4.24 8.26
N ASP A 108 6.82 5.34 8.19
CA ASP A 108 5.38 5.31 8.51
C ASP A 108 4.56 4.58 7.44
N VAL A 109 4.94 4.73 6.16
CA VAL A 109 4.40 3.92 5.06
C VAL A 109 4.66 2.44 5.33
N PHE A 110 5.87 2.09 5.79
CA PHE A 110 6.20 0.73 6.17
C PHE A 110 5.32 0.22 7.31
N HIS A 111 5.11 0.99 8.37
CA HIS A 111 4.26 0.57 9.49
C HIS A 111 2.81 0.32 9.05
N VAL A 112 2.23 1.24 8.27
CA VAL A 112 0.87 1.06 7.72
C VAL A 112 0.79 -0.21 6.88
N LYS A 113 1.73 -0.41 5.95
CA LYS A 113 1.73 -1.60 5.09
C LYS A 113 1.94 -2.88 5.89
N ARG A 114 2.91 -2.93 6.79
CA ARG A 114 3.17 -4.10 7.63
C ARG A 114 1.92 -4.49 8.42
N ASP A 115 1.24 -3.52 9.02
CA ASP A 115 0.04 -3.80 9.82
C ASP A 115 -1.10 -4.35 8.94
N ILE A 116 -1.33 -3.75 7.77
CA ILE A 116 -2.36 -4.23 6.82
C ILE A 116 -2.05 -5.63 6.28
N TYR A 117 -0.80 -5.93 5.97
CA TYR A 117 -0.38 -7.19 5.36
C TYR A 117 -0.10 -8.29 6.39
N SER A 118 -0.05 -7.96 7.68
CA SER A 118 0.13 -8.96 8.74
C SER A 118 -0.99 -10.02 8.79
N ASP A 119 -2.18 -9.65 8.30
CA ASP A 119 -3.33 -10.57 8.15
C ASP A 119 -3.12 -11.60 7.03
N LEU A 120 -2.10 -11.44 6.17
CA LEU A 120 -1.81 -12.28 5.00
C LEU A 120 -0.67 -13.29 5.24
N SER A 121 -0.57 -13.84 6.46
CA SER A 121 0.51 -14.77 6.83
C SER A 121 0.72 -15.96 5.88
N GLU A 122 -0.36 -16.49 5.28
CA GLU A 122 -0.27 -17.57 4.28
C GLU A 122 0.50 -17.15 3.01
N TRP A 123 0.35 -15.90 2.60
CA TRP A 123 1.06 -15.32 1.47
C TRP A 123 2.54 -15.09 1.78
N GLU A 124 2.87 -14.81 3.04
CA GLU A 124 4.26 -14.69 3.48
C GLU A 124 4.99 -16.04 3.43
N ILE A 125 4.31 -17.14 3.72
CA ILE A 125 4.84 -18.51 3.63
C ILE A 125 5.07 -18.90 2.18
N LEU A 126 4.20 -18.49 1.25
CA LEU A 126 4.39 -18.76 -0.18
C LEU A 126 5.71 -18.19 -0.72
N LEU A 127 6.23 -17.10 -0.12
CA LEU A 127 7.51 -16.53 -0.51
C LEU A 127 8.70 -17.50 -0.29
N ASP A 128 8.61 -18.40 0.68
CA ASP A 128 9.69 -19.37 0.97
C ASP A 128 9.73 -20.51 -0.07
N HIS A 129 8.72 -20.60 -0.93
CA HIS A 129 8.56 -21.64 -1.95
C HIS A 129 8.71 -21.14 -3.38
N ILE A 130 8.94 -19.84 -3.59
CA ILE A 130 9.18 -19.26 -4.92
C ILE A 130 10.69 -19.10 -5.17
N THR A 131 11.10 -19.28 -6.42
CA THR A 131 12.49 -19.12 -6.82
C THR A 131 12.90 -17.65 -6.88
N GLU A 132 14.20 -17.35 -6.76
CA GLU A 132 14.72 -15.98 -6.92
C GLU A 132 14.39 -15.38 -8.30
N GLU A 133 14.35 -16.21 -9.34
CA GLU A 133 13.91 -15.82 -10.68
C GLU A 133 12.46 -15.34 -10.64
N ARG A 134 11.57 -16.10 -10.00
CA ARG A 134 10.15 -15.73 -9.88
C ARG A 134 9.95 -14.48 -9.02
N ILE A 135 10.72 -14.33 -7.93
CA ILE A 135 10.74 -13.09 -7.12
C ILE A 135 11.10 -11.89 -7.99
N SER A 136 12.13 -12.04 -8.83
CA SER A 136 12.58 -10.97 -9.73
C SER A 136 11.50 -10.60 -10.75
N GLU A 137 10.80 -11.59 -11.31
CA GLU A 137 9.66 -11.35 -12.19
C GLU A 137 8.52 -10.60 -11.50
N ILE A 138 8.15 -11.00 -10.27
CA ILE A 138 7.09 -10.37 -9.48
C ILE A 138 7.40 -8.89 -9.21
N ILE A 139 8.65 -8.59 -8.82
CA ILE A 139 9.09 -7.21 -8.54
C ILE A 139 8.97 -6.35 -9.80
N CYS A 140 9.45 -6.86 -10.93
CA CYS A 140 9.57 -6.12 -12.19
C CYS A 140 8.25 -6.01 -12.96
N ASN A 141 7.43 -7.07 -12.99
CA ASN A 141 6.25 -7.18 -13.84
C ASN A 141 5.20 -8.14 -13.25
N PRO A 142 4.47 -7.71 -12.20
CA PRO A 142 3.44 -8.54 -11.57
C PRO A 142 2.32 -8.88 -12.58
N LYS A 143 1.93 -10.15 -12.63
CA LYS A 143 0.98 -10.70 -13.62
C LYS A 143 -0.46 -10.83 -13.13
N GLY A 144 -0.73 -10.47 -11.89
CA GLY A 144 -2.08 -10.46 -11.33
C GLY A 144 -2.09 -10.08 -9.86
N HIS A 145 -3.27 -10.18 -9.25
CA HIS A 145 -3.51 -9.77 -7.86
C HIS A 145 -2.62 -10.47 -6.83
N GLY A 146 -2.38 -11.77 -7.01
CA GLY A 146 -1.44 -12.51 -6.17
C GLY A 146 -0.01 -11.97 -6.26
N ASP A 147 0.48 -11.65 -7.47
CA ASP A 147 1.81 -11.05 -7.63
C ASP A 147 1.86 -9.63 -7.03
N LEU A 148 0.76 -8.87 -7.10
CA LEU A 148 0.69 -7.55 -6.49
C LEU A 148 0.79 -7.64 -4.96
N ILE A 149 0.10 -8.61 -4.34
CA ILE A 149 0.23 -8.89 -2.90
C ILE A 149 1.66 -9.29 -2.56
N LEU A 150 2.21 -10.30 -3.27
CA LEU A 150 3.56 -10.81 -3.01
C LEU A 150 4.62 -9.71 -3.19
N LYS A 151 4.45 -8.81 -4.15
CA LYS A 151 5.35 -7.68 -4.38
C LYS A 151 5.41 -6.75 -3.16
N GLU A 152 4.28 -6.47 -2.53
CA GLU A 152 4.22 -5.64 -1.33
C GLU A 152 4.84 -6.36 -0.11
N ILE A 153 4.57 -7.65 0.06
CA ILE A 153 5.19 -8.46 1.13
C ILE A 153 6.73 -8.52 0.95
N ILE A 154 7.21 -8.68 -0.29
CA ILE A 154 8.64 -8.65 -0.61
C ILE A 154 9.25 -7.30 -0.23
N TRP A 155 8.54 -6.19 -0.50
CA TRP A 155 9.01 -4.86 -0.12
C TRP A 155 9.08 -4.70 1.40
N ILE A 156 8.07 -5.16 2.14
CA ILE A 156 8.02 -5.16 3.61
C ILE A 156 9.22 -5.93 4.18
N LYS A 157 9.43 -7.20 3.78
CA LYS A 157 10.56 -8.02 4.26
C LYS A 157 11.92 -7.36 3.99
N LYS A 158 12.12 -6.79 2.79
CA LYS A 158 13.35 -6.06 2.46
C LYS A 158 13.56 -4.81 3.32
N TYR A 159 12.48 -4.12 3.66
CA TYR A 159 12.55 -2.96 4.53
C TYR A 159 12.90 -3.35 5.97
N GLU A 160 12.34 -4.45 6.49
CA GLU A 160 12.70 -5.01 7.80
C GLU A 160 14.18 -5.37 7.87
N GLU A 161 14.72 -6.03 6.85
CA GLU A 161 16.16 -6.31 6.76
C GLU A 161 17.02 -5.04 6.76
N LYS A 162 16.56 -3.97 6.08
CA LYS A 162 17.24 -2.66 6.06
C LYS A 162 17.24 -2.05 7.47
N LEU A 163 16.12 -2.12 8.20
CA LEU A 163 16.02 -1.62 9.58
C LEU A 163 16.92 -2.39 10.54
N LEU A 164 16.95 -3.73 10.45
CA LEU A 164 17.83 -4.58 11.26
C LEU A 164 19.30 -4.22 11.04
N LYS A 165 19.71 -3.99 9.78
CA LYS A 165 21.08 -3.58 9.43
C LYS A 165 21.43 -2.16 9.89
N LYS A 166 20.46 -1.25 9.99
CA LYS A 166 20.67 0.12 10.52
C LYS A 166 20.80 0.17 12.05
N GLY A 167 20.19 -0.79 12.74
CA GLY A 167 20.24 -0.91 14.21
C GLY A 167 21.44 -1.70 14.76
N THR A 168 22.35 -2.16 13.89
CA THR A 168 23.59 -2.88 14.25
C THR A 168 24.81 -1.98 14.01
#